data_AF-A0A2Z5X3W8-F1
#
_entry.id   AF-A0A2Z5X3W8-F1
#
_cell.length_a   1.000
_cell.length_b   1.000
_cell.length_c   1.000
_cell.angle_alpha   90.00
_cell.angle_beta   90.00
_cell.angle_gamma   90.00
#
_symmetry.space_group_name_H-M   'P 1'
#
loop_
_entity.id
_entity.type
_entity.pdbx_description
1 polymer ?
#
loop_
_entity_poly.entity_id
_entity_poly.type
_entity_poly.pdbx_seq_one_letter_code
_entity_poly.pdbx_strand_id
1 'polypeptide(L)' 'MTNSYRVDERGVLNNFAIEPKMYVDDTEKAGFTPYAELLNGRLAMIGFVSLLITEAATGHGLIWLLGNL' A
#
# COMPACT_ATOMS: atom_id res chain seq x y z
N MET A 1 -16.02 -17.84 -11.19
CA MET A 1 -17.39 -17.32 -11.45
C MET A 1 -18.36 -18.29 -10.82
N THR A 2 -18.79 -18.03 -9.58
CA THR A 2 -19.72 -18.91 -8.87
C THR A 2 -21.13 -18.45 -9.21
N ASN A 3 -21.87 -19.26 -9.97
CA ASN A 3 -23.26 -18.97 -10.32
C ASN A 3 -24.07 -18.78 -9.03
N SER A 4 -24.73 -17.63 -8.90
CA SER A 4 -25.50 -17.22 -7.72
C SER A 4 -26.86 -17.92 -7.59
N TYR A 5 -27.15 -18.89 -8.45
CA TYR A 5 -28.40 -19.64 -8.50
C TYR A 5 -28.12 -21.13 -8.31
N ARG A 6 -28.89 -21.78 -7.44
CA ARG A 6 -28.92 -23.25 -7.33
C ARG A 6 -30.23 -23.77 -7.93
N VAL A 7 -30.13 -24.83 -8.72
CA VAL A 7 -31.28 -25.49 -9.35
C VAL A 7 -31.60 -26.72 -8.51
N ASP A 8 -32.84 -26.84 -8.04
CA ASP A 8 -33.28 -28.03 -7.31
C ASP A 8 -33.42 -29.23 -8.26
N GLU A 9 -33.44 -30.45 -7.72
CA GLU A 9 -33.62 -31.71 -8.48
C GLU A 9 -34.92 -31.74 -9.31
N ARG A 10 -35.85 -30.82 -9.05
CA ARG A 10 -37.11 -30.61 -9.79
C ARG A 10 -36.98 -29.62 -10.95
N GLY A 11 -35.77 -29.15 -11.26
CA GLY A 11 -35.50 -28.19 -12.35
C GLY A 11 -35.96 -26.76 -12.07
N VAL A 12 -36.38 -26.45 -10.84
CA VAL A 12 -36.82 -25.11 -10.44
C VAL A 12 -35.61 -24.30 -9.98
N LEU A 13 -35.53 -23.06 -10.47
CA LEU A 13 -34.50 -22.11 -10.09
C LEU A 13 -34.82 -21.50 -8.73
N ASN A 14 -33.95 -21.72 -7.74
CA ASN A 14 -34.06 -21.03 -6.45
C ASN A 14 -33.38 -19.67 -6.53
N ASN A 15 -34.21 -18.63 -6.68
CA ASN A 15 -33.81 -17.22 -6.73
C ASN A 15 -33.70 -16.60 -5.32
N PHE A 16 -33.13 -17.33 -4.36
CA PHE A 16 -32.80 -16.74 -3.05
C PHE A 16 -31.50 -15.96 -3.18
N ALA A 17 -31.47 -14.75 -2.61
CA ALA A 17 -30.26 -13.95 -2.57
C ALA A 17 -29.18 -14.70 -1.78
N ILE A 18 -28.14 -15.19 -2.46
CA ILE A 18 -26.95 -15.70 -1.79
C ILE A 18 -26.24 -14.48 -1.22
N GLU A 19 -26.14 -14.43 0.11
CA GLU A 19 -25.49 -13.32 0.79
C GLU A 19 -24.06 -13.18 0.28
N PRO A 20 -23.67 -11.99 -0.22
CA PRO A 20 -22.28 -11.75 -0.53
C PRO A 20 -21.51 -11.86 0.78
N LYS A 21 -20.56 -12.81 0.84
CA LYS A 21 -19.59 -12.85 1.94
C LYS A 21 -18.92 -11.47 2.04
N MET A 22 -19.12 -10.77 3.16
CA MET A 22 -18.43 -9.52 3.42
C MET A 22 -16.94 -9.84 3.53
N TYR A 23 -16.15 -9.34 2.57
CA TYR A 23 -14.70 -9.30 2.73
C TYR A 23 -14.41 -8.10 3.61
N VAL A 24 -14.22 -8.34 4.90
CA VAL A 24 -13.63 -7.34 5.77
C VAL A 24 -12.14 -7.32 5.42
N ASP A 25 -11.69 -6.21 4.86
CA ASP A 25 -10.27 -5.94 4.71
C ASP A 25 -9.75 -5.59 6.11
N ASP A 26 -9.36 -6.61 6.88
CA ASP A 26 -8.81 -6.47 8.25
C ASP A 26 -7.43 -5.79 8.26
N THR A 27 -6.96 -5.26 7.11
CA THR A 27 -5.74 -4.47 7.09
C THR A 27 -6.00 -3.13 7.75
N GLU A 28 -5.64 -3.05 9.04
CA GLU A 28 -5.52 -1.77 9.73
C GLU A 28 -4.51 -0.92 8.96
N LYS A 29 -5.01 0.01 8.13
CA LYS A 29 -4.17 0.90 7.31
C LYS A 29 -3.46 1.98 8.13
N ALA A 30 -3.62 1.95 9.46
CA ALA A 30 -2.99 2.86 10.40
C ALA A 30 -1.88 2.12 11.17
N GLY A 31 -0.62 2.50 10.93
CA GLY A 31 0.54 1.95 11.65
C GLY A 31 1.68 1.49 10.73
N PHE A 32 2.59 0.69 11.29
CA PHE A 32 3.71 0.06 10.58
C PHE A 32 3.21 -1.10 9.71
N THR A 33 2.50 -0.77 8.64
CA THR A 33 2.10 -1.77 7.64
C THR A 33 3.32 -2.10 6.74
N PRO A 34 3.42 -3.33 6.21
CA PRO A 34 4.51 -3.69 5.28
C PRO A 34 4.60 -2.75 4.08
N TYR A 35 3.45 -2.23 3.63
CA TYR A 35 3.38 -1.23 2.56
C TYR A 35 4.06 0.10 2.97
N ALA A 36 3.77 0.60 4.18
CA ALA A 36 4.38 1.82 4.71
C ALA A 36 5.90 1.66 4.91
N GLU A 37 6.36 0.50 5.38
CA GLU A 37 7.79 0.20 5.53
C GLU A 37 8.54 0.24 4.18
N LEU A 38 7.98 -0.40 3.15
CA LEU A 38 8.56 -0.40 1.81
C LEU A 38 8.57 1.01 1.19
N LEU A 39 7.51 1.78 1.40
CA LEU A 39 7.42 3.15 0.90
C LEU A 39 8.44 4.05 1.59
N ASN A 40 8.52 4.00 2.92
CA ASN A 40 9.48 4.78 3.71
C ASN A 40 10.94 4.40 3.37
N GLY A 41 11.22 3.10 3.20
CA GLY A 41 12.55 2.63 2.80
C GLY A 41 12.99 3.18 1.44
N ARG A 42 12.09 3.25 0.44
CA ARG A 42 12.40 3.83 -0.87
C ARG A 42 12.65 5.33 -0.80
N LEU A 43 11.81 6.05 -0.05
CA LEU A 43 12.00 7.49 0.16
C LEU A 43 13.33 7.77 0.86
N ALA A 44 13.72 6.96 1.84
CA ALA A 44 15.00 7.09 2.52
C ALA A 44 16.20 6.85 1.59
N MET A 45 16.15 5.84 0.71
CA MET A 45 17.20 5.59 -0.28
C MET A 45 17.37 6.78 -1.24
N ILE A 46 16.25 7.33 -1.75
CA ILE A 46 16.27 8.50 -2.63
C ILE A 46 16.83 9.71 -1.90
N GLY A 47 16.38 9.95 -0.66
CA GLY A 47 16.90 11.03 0.19
C GLY A 47 18.41 10.91 0.38
N PHE A 48 18.91 9.74 0.75
CA PHE A 48 20.35 9.51 0.93
C PHE A 48 21.17 9.76 -0.35
N VAL A 49 20.71 9.25 -1.50
CA VAL A 49 21.41 9.48 -2.77
C VAL A 49 21.39 10.95 -3.17
N SER A 50 20.26 11.64 -2.99
CA SER A 50 20.16 13.08 -3.27
C SER A 50 21.13 13.90 -2.41
N LEU A 51 21.35 13.50 -1.16
CA LEU A 51 22.30 14.12 -0.24
C LEU A 51 23.75 13.93 -0.69
N LEU A 52 24.13 12.72 -1.08
CA LEU A 52 25.46 12.46 -1.64
C LEU A 52 25.73 13.29 -2.90
N ILE A 53 24.74 13.40 -3.79
CA ILE A 53 24.86 14.21 -5.00
C ILE A 53 25.02 15.70 -4.64
N THR A 54 24.22 16.19 -3.70
CA THR A 54 24.27 17.59 -3.26
C THR A 54 25.60 17.91 -2.61
N GLU A 55 26.13 17.02 -1.77
CA GLU A 55 27.44 17.17 -1.16
C GLU A 55 28.56 17.16 -2.20
N ALA A 56 28.50 16.25 -3.18
CA ALA A 56 29.49 16.18 -4.26
C ALA A 56 29.48 17.41 -5.18
N ALA A 57 28.29 17.97 -5.46
CA ALA A 57 28.15 19.15 -6.33
C ALA A 57 28.52 20.46 -5.62
N THR A 58 28.14 20.59 -4.35
CA THR A 58 28.26 21.87 -3.61
C THR A 58 29.53 21.92 -2.75
N GLY A 59 30.13 20.77 -2.43
CA GLY A 59 31.25 20.66 -1.48
C GLY A 59 30.87 20.98 -0.03
N HIS A 60 29.58 21.21 0.25
CA HIS A 60 29.03 21.56 1.54
C HIS A 60 28.02 20.49 1.95
N GLY A 61 28.19 19.92 3.14
CA GLY A 61 27.32 18.88 3.65
C GLY A 61 25.95 19.39 4.15
N LEU A 62 25.08 18.45 4.53
CA LEU A 62 23.73 18.71 5.04
C LEU A 62 23.65 19.75 6.15
N ILE A 63 24.61 19.71 7.08
CA ILE A 63 24.68 20.60 8.25
C ILE A 63 24.87 22.06 7.81
N TRP A 64 25.62 22.28 6.73
CA TRP A 64 25.82 23.62 6.19
C TRP A 64 24.55 24.13 5.50
N LEU A 65 23.83 23.29 4.75
CA LEU A 65 22.56 23.67 4.12
C LEU A 65 21.49 24.03 5.15
N LEU A 66 21.39 23.26 6.25
CA LEU A 66 20.47 23.56 7.36
C LEU A 66 20.88 24.79 8.17
N GLY A 67 22.18 25.05 8.32
CA GLY A 67 22.69 26.23 9.04
C GLY A 67 22.65 27.52 8.22
N ASN A 68 22.43 27.43 6.90
CA ASN A 68 22.38 28.56 5.97
C ASN A 68 20.98 28.73 5.34
N LEU A 69 19.98 28.11 5.96
CA LEU A 69 18.55 28.30 5.68
C LEU A 69 17.99 29.42 6.57
#